data_AF-A0A9N9E4G5-F1
#
_entry.id   AF-A0A9N9E4G5-F1
#
_cell.length_a   1.000
_cell.length_b   1.000
_cell.length_c   1.000
_cell.angle_alpha   90.00
_cell.angle_beta   90.00
_cell.angle_gamma   90.00
#
_symmetry.space_group_name_H-M   'P 1'
#
loop_
_entity.id
_entity.type
_entity.pdbx_description
1 polymer ?
#
loop_
_entity_poly.entity_id
_entity_poly.type
_entity_poly.pdbx_seq_one_letter_code
_entity_poly.pdbx_strand_id
1 'polypeptide(L)'
;MSAIVSSHVDDLMSKILSDESALRVKDVENVRMKISRILEGGVNKLHVISDFDSTMSRHFREDMSRNPTCHQVLSSGSMLSPEFKQATAALYQKYFPIEMDTTLTVEEKVPYMVEWWSKAHELVIRQNLTKNDIKQMLLDTPTKLREGIAELIIQCKEKNIP
;
A
#
# COMPACT_ATOMS: atom_id res chain seq x y z
N MET A 1 31.71 -10.17 6.53
CA MET A 1 30.68 -9.98 7.57
C MET A 1 31.31 -9.93 8.96
N SER A 2 31.04 -8.88 9.74
CA SER A 2 31.46 -8.85 11.15
C SER A 2 30.61 -9.82 11.98
N ALA A 3 31.13 -10.31 13.11
CA ALA A 3 30.40 -11.21 14.01
C ALA A 3 29.05 -10.63 14.47
N ILE A 4 29.01 -9.31 14.67
CA ILE A 4 27.79 -8.57 15.04
C ILE A 4 26.75 -8.64 13.91
N VAL A 5 27.14 -8.40 12.65
CA VAL A 5 26.21 -8.47 11.52
C VAL A 5 25.67 -9.89 11.35
N SER A 6 26.52 -10.91 11.48
CA SER A 6 26.09 -12.31 11.41
C SER A 6 25.01 -12.63 12.46
N SER A 7 25.22 -12.21 13.72
CA SER A 7 24.24 -12.43 14.80
C SER A 7 22.89 -11.76 14.52
N HIS A 8 22.88 -10.53 13.99
CA HIS A 8 21.62 -9.83 13.67
C HIS A 8 20.87 -10.48 12.51
N VAL A 9 21.61 -11.03 11.52
CA VAL A 9 21.01 -11.78 10.42
C VAL A 9 20.33 -13.03 10.96
N ASP A 10 21.00 -13.79 11.82
CA ASP A 10 20.45 -15.02 12.39
C ASP A 10 19.19 -14.77 13.22
N ASP A 11 19.18 -13.73 14.06
CA ASP A 11 18.01 -13.33 14.84
C ASP A 11 16.82 -12.97 13.96
N LEU A 12 17.05 -12.21 12.88
CA LEU A 12 15.98 -11.80 11.97
C LEU A 12 15.46 -13.01 11.16
N MET A 13 16.34 -13.86 10.67
CA MET A 13 15.96 -15.08 9.96
C MET A 13 15.17 -16.03 10.86
N SER A 14 15.55 -16.17 12.13
CA SER A 14 14.81 -16.97 13.11
C SER A 14 13.37 -16.47 13.26
N LYS A 15 13.17 -15.14 13.40
CA LYS A 15 11.83 -14.54 13.46
C LYS A 15 11.04 -14.79 12.17
N ILE A 16 11.66 -14.57 11.01
CA ILE A 16 11.01 -14.77 9.70
C ILE A 16 10.54 -16.21 9.52
N LEU A 17 11.35 -17.18 9.94
CA LEU A 17 11.07 -18.60 9.77
C LEU A 17 10.14 -19.16 10.85
N SER A 18 9.95 -18.45 11.97
CA SER A 18 9.10 -18.89 13.08
C SER A 18 7.59 -18.73 12.83
N ASP A 19 7.17 -17.88 11.90
CA ASP A 19 5.75 -17.62 11.59
C ASP A 19 5.37 -18.12 10.19
N GLU A 20 5.18 -19.44 10.07
CA GLU A 20 4.77 -20.07 8.81
C GLU A 20 3.32 -19.74 8.40
N SER A 21 2.53 -19.15 9.30
CA SER A 21 1.13 -18.80 9.05
C SER A 21 1.01 -17.50 8.26
N ALA A 22 1.88 -16.53 8.55
CA ALA A 22 1.90 -15.21 7.90
C ALA A 22 3.03 -15.05 6.89
N LEU A 23 4.16 -15.77 7.04
CA LEU A 23 5.35 -15.58 6.21
C LEU A 23 5.59 -16.79 5.29
N ARG A 24 5.70 -16.51 3.99
CA ARG A 24 6.04 -17.50 2.97
C ARG A 24 7.31 -17.07 2.25
N VAL A 25 8.40 -17.79 2.46
CA VAL A 25 9.71 -17.48 1.87
C VAL A 25 10.08 -18.57 0.87
N LYS A 26 10.18 -18.22 -0.42
CA LYS A 26 10.52 -19.17 -1.48
C LYS A 26 12.00 -19.58 -1.46
N ASP A 27 12.89 -18.63 -1.21
CA ASP A 27 14.34 -18.82 -1.25
C ASP A 27 14.97 -18.18 -0.01
N VAL A 28 15.14 -19.01 1.02
CA VAL A 28 15.61 -18.60 2.35
C VAL A 28 17.04 -18.07 2.29
N GLU A 29 17.91 -18.71 1.50
CA GLU A 29 19.32 -18.33 1.41
C GLU A 29 19.50 -16.99 0.69
N ASN A 30 18.75 -16.76 -0.38
CA ASN A 30 18.77 -15.47 -1.06
C ASN A 30 18.24 -14.34 -0.17
N VAL A 31 17.21 -14.59 0.64
CA VAL A 31 16.72 -13.60 1.63
C VAL A 31 17.78 -13.31 2.69
N ARG A 32 18.42 -14.34 3.25
CA ARG A 32 19.55 -14.20 4.21
C ARG A 32 20.68 -13.35 3.63
N MET A 33 21.07 -13.62 2.38
CA MET A 33 22.10 -12.85 1.68
C MET A 33 21.70 -11.38 1.46
N LYS A 34 20.44 -11.11 1.08
CA LYS A 34 19.93 -9.74 0.90
C LYS A 34 19.94 -8.95 2.22
N ILE A 35 19.45 -9.54 3.30
CA ILE A 35 19.46 -8.93 4.65
C ILE A 35 20.89 -8.63 5.08
N SER A 36 21.80 -9.58 4.88
CA SER A 36 23.22 -9.40 5.19
C SER A 36 23.81 -8.20 4.45
N ARG A 37 23.55 -8.06 3.15
CA ARG A 37 24.02 -6.92 2.35
C ARG A 37 23.44 -5.58 2.81
N ILE A 38 22.17 -5.56 3.23
CA ILE A 38 21.54 -4.36 3.79
C ILE A 38 22.25 -3.94 5.08
N LEU A 39 22.49 -4.88 5.99
CA LEU A 39 23.18 -4.61 7.26
C LEU A 39 24.64 -4.18 7.06
N GLU A 40 25.38 -4.84 6.15
CA GLU A 40 26.75 -4.45 5.80
C GLU A 40 26.82 -3.09 5.10
N GLY A 41 25.81 -2.74 4.30
CA GLY A 41 25.71 -1.44 3.62
C GLY A 41 25.48 -0.28 4.58
N GLY A 42 24.81 -0.54 5.71
CA GLY A 42 24.49 0.45 6.72
C GLY A 42 23.41 1.46 6.28
N VAL A 43 22.98 2.30 7.22
CA VAL A 43 21.84 3.22 7.03
C VAL A 43 22.05 4.21 5.87
N ASN A 44 23.29 4.63 5.62
CA ASN A 44 23.62 5.60 4.56
C ASN A 44 23.44 5.04 3.14
N LYS A 45 23.25 3.73 2.99
CA LYS A 45 22.99 3.06 1.71
C LYS A 45 21.58 2.48 1.62
N LEU A 46 20.75 2.69 2.64
CA LEU A 46 19.39 2.20 2.69
C LEU A 46 18.43 3.23 2.08
N HIS A 47 17.49 2.75 1.27
CA HIS A 47 16.34 3.50 0.76
C HIS A 47 15.10 2.64 0.95
N VAL A 48 13.98 3.24 1.33
CA VAL A 48 12.71 2.55 1.52
C VAL A 48 11.74 2.99 0.43
N ILE A 49 11.43 2.06 -0.48
CA ILE A 49 10.40 2.26 -1.50
C ILE A 49 9.21 1.38 -1.10
N SER A 50 8.05 1.99 -0.91
CA SER A 50 6.83 1.29 -0.51
C SER A 50 5.63 1.84 -1.25
N ASP A 51 4.73 0.93 -1.60
CA ASP A 51 3.36 1.26 -1.94
C ASP A 51 2.58 1.71 -0.68
N PHE A 52 1.39 2.28 -0.84
CA PHE A 52 0.55 2.79 0.25
C PHE A 52 -0.70 1.93 0.48
N ASP A 53 -1.58 1.81 -0.50
CA ASP A 53 -2.90 1.21 -0.33
C ASP A 53 -2.79 -0.31 -0.14
N SER A 54 -3.32 -0.83 0.97
CA SER A 54 -3.12 -2.23 1.37
C SER A 54 -1.65 -2.64 1.60
N THR A 55 -0.70 -1.69 1.68
CA THR A 55 0.74 -1.91 1.99
C THR A 55 1.18 -1.16 3.26
N MET A 56 1.05 0.16 3.31
CA MET A 56 1.13 0.91 4.56
C MET A 56 -0.23 0.94 5.26
N SER A 57 -1.30 1.11 4.51
CA SER A 57 -2.66 0.99 5.02
C SER A 57 -3.04 -0.48 5.17
N ARG A 58 -3.88 -0.80 6.17
CA ARG A 58 -4.37 -2.18 6.36
C ARG A 58 -5.19 -2.62 5.15
N HIS A 59 -5.29 -3.93 4.92
CA HIS A 59 -6.20 -4.48 3.91
C HIS A 59 -7.62 -4.65 4.46
N PHE A 60 -7.74 -5.16 5.68
CA PHE A 60 -8.98 -5.30 6.44
C PHE A 60 -8.93 -4.50 7.75
N ARG A 61 -10.10 -4.08 8.22
CA ARG A 61 -10.30 -3.51 9.56
C ARG A 61 -10.52 -4.62 10.59
N GLU A 62 -10.58 -4.26 11.87
CA GLU A 62 -10.82 -5.23 12.97
C GLU A 62 -12.16 -5.98 12.80
N ASP A 63 -13.16 -5.32 12.22
CA ASP A 63 -14.49 -5.88 11.93
C ASP A 63 -14.56 -6.69 10.63
N MET A 64 -13.40 -7.01 10.02
CA MET A 64 -13.27 -7.69 8.72
C MET A 64 -13.82 -6.92 7.50
N SER A 65 -14.29 -5.68 7.69
CA SER A 65 -14.63 -4.81 6.55
C SER A 65 -13.38 -4.35 5.82
N ARG A 66 -13.54 -3.95 4.55
CA ARG A 66 -12.42 -3.43 3.74
C ARG A 66 -11.96 -2.08 4.30
N ASN A 67 -10.65 -1.96 4.48
CA ASN A 67 -10.07 -0.67 4.80
C ASN A 67 -10.11 0.23 3.54
N PRO A 68 -10.57 1.48 3.64
CA PRO A 68 -10.66 2.37 2.49
C PRO A 68 -9.29 2.67 1.87
N THR A 69 -9.19 2.50 0.55
CA THR A 69 -8.07 3.02 -0.25
C THR A 69 -8.11 4.55 -0.34
N CYS A 70 -7.03 5.19 -0.80
CA CYS A 70 -7.02 6.63 -1.07
C CYS A 70 -8.21 7.08 -1.94
N HIS A 71 -8.52 6.32 -2.98
CA HIS A 71 -9.67 6.61 -3.84
C HIS A 71 -11.02 6.38 -3.18
N GLN A 72 -11.13 5.38 -2.27
CA GLN A 72 -12.36 5.11 -1.54
C GLN A 72 -12.65 6.17 -0.46
N VAL A 73 -11.62 6.76 0.15
CA VAL A 73 -11.77 7.92 1.04
C VAL A 73 -12.44 9.06 0.30
N LEU A 74 -11.99 9.33 -0.94
CA LEU A 74 -12.63 10.33 -1.78
C LEU A 74 -14.05 9.90 -2.11
N SER A 75 -14.25 8.73 -2.73
CA SER A 75 -15.55 8.35 -3.30
C SER A 75 -16.67 8.09 -2.29
N SER A 76 -16.32 7.76 -1.05
CA SER A 76 -17.28 7.50 0.03
C SER A 76 -17.64 8.76 0.83
N GLY A 77 -17.01 9.89 0.52
CA GLY A 77 -17.26 11.17 1.18
C GLY A 77 -18.75 11.54 1.18
N SER A 78 -19.24 11.95 2.35
CA SER A 78 -20.63 12.38 2.56
C SER A 78 -21.03 13.53 1.62
N MET A 79 -20.07 14.39 1.29
CA MET A 79 -20.24 15.61 0.49
C MET A 79 -20.29 15.38 -1.03
N LEU A 80 -20.13 14.14 -1.50
CA LEU A 80 -20.14 13.85 -2.92
C LEU A 80 -21.55 13.65 -3.48
N SER A 81 -21.74 14.18 -4.70
CA SER A 81 -23.00 14.09 -5.45
C SER A 81 -23.42 12.63 -5.70
N PRO A 82 -24.72 12.31 -5.65
CA PRO A 82 -25.24 10.98 -6.01
C PRO A 82 -24.79 10.52 -7.41
N GLU A 83 -24.73 11.45 -8.36
CA GLU A 83 -24.30 11.20 -9.74
C GLU A 83 -22.84 10.74 -9.78
N PHE A 84 -21.96 11.37 -9.00
CA PHE A 84 -20.57 10.94 -8.87
C PHE A 84 -20.48 9.51 -8.30
N LYS A 85 -21.25 9.22 -7.24
CA LYS A 85 -21.25 7.88 -6.61
C LYS A 85 -21.72 6.80 -7.59
N GLN A 86 -22.77 7.10 -8.36
CA GLN A 86 -23.26 6.20 -9.40
C GLN A 86 -22.23 5.99 -10.51
N ALA A 87 -21.62 7.06 -11.01
CA ALA A 87 -20.64 6.99 -12.09
C ALA A 87 -19.37 6.22 -11.67
N THR A 88 -18.86 6.47 -10.46
CA THR A 88 -17.68 5.77 -9.92
C THR A 88 -17.97 4.29 -9.64
N ALA A 89 -19.16 3.96 -9.13
CA ALA A 89 -19.60 2.57 -8.98
C ALA A 89 -19.68 1.84 -10.33
N ALA A 90 -20.19 2.50 -11.37
CA ALA A 90 -20.25 1.93 -12.72
C ALA A 90 -18.84 1.70 -13.32
N LEU A 91 -17.90 2.62 -13.11
CA LEU A 91 -16.51 2.41 -13.49
C LEU A 91 -15.92 1.20 -12.75
N TYR A 92 -16.09 1.13 -11.43
CA TYR A 92 -15.58 0.00 -10.64
C TYR A 92 -16.13 -1.34 -11.14
N GLN A 93 -17.44 -1.45 -11.36
CA GLN A 93 -18.08 -2.66 -11.87
C GLN A 93 -17.55 -3.10 -13.23
N LYS A 94 -17.17 -2.15 -14.09
CA LYS A 94 -16.60 -2.44 -15.41
C LYS A 94 -15.14 -2.88 -15.35
N TYR A 95 -14.30 -2.13 -14.63
CA TYR A 95 -12.84 -2.25 -14.75
C TYR A 95 -12.21 -3.17 -13.70
N PHE A 96 -12.80 -3.29 -12.51
CA PHE A 96 -12.26 -4.17 -11.46
C PHE A 96 -12.18 -5.65 -11.88
N PRO A 97 -13.18 -6.23 -12.58
CA PRO A 97 -13.07 -7.60 -13.09
C PRO A 97 -11.89 -7.78 -14.06
N ILE A 98 -11.59 -6.76 -14.88
CA ILE A 98 -10.49 -6.78 -15.85
C ILE A 98 -9.14 -6.72 -15.12
N GLU A 99 -9.04 -5.87 -14.09
CA GLU A 99 -7.83 -5.77 -13.25
C GLU A 99 -7.49 -7.12 -12.62
N MET A 100 -8.50 -7.82 -12.10
CA MET A 100 -8.36 -9.10 -11.41
C MET A 100 -8.27 -10.32 -12.34
N ASP A 101 -8.49 -10.16 -13.65
CA ASP A 101 -8.53 -11.27 -14.61
C ASP A 101 -7.16 -11.93 -14.76
N THR A 102 -7.00 -13.18 -14.33
CA THR A 102 -5.71 -13.88 -14.40
C THR A 102 -5.38 -14.43 -15.79
N THR A 103 -6.33 -14.36 -16.73
CA THR A 103 -6.15 -14.81 -18.12
C THR A 103 -5.54 -13.74 -19.02
N LEU A 104 -5.68 -12.46 -18.64
CA LEU A 104 -5.10 -11.32 -19.35
C LEU A 104 -3.69 -11.03 -18.86
N THR A 105 -2.79 -10.75 -19.81
CA THR A 105 -1.44 -10.23 -19.53
C THR A 105 -1.49 -8.82 -18.97
N VAL A 106 -0.37 -8.37 -18.39
CA VAL A 106 -0.26 -6.99 -17.90
C VAL A 106 -0.44 -6.01 -19.05
N GLU A 107 0.18 -6.29 -20.19
CA GLU A 107 0.15 -5.47 -21.40
C GLU A 107 -1.28 -5.30 -21.93
N GLU A 108 -2.09 -6.36 -21.89
CA GLU A 108 -3.50 -6.31 -22.28
C GLU A 108 -4.36 -5.50 -21.30
N LYS A 109 -4.01 -5.48 -20.01
CA LYS A 109 -4.73 -4.73 -18.97
C LYS A 109 -4.40 -3.24 -18.95
N VAL A 110 -3.17 -2.86 -19.29
CA VAL A 110 -2.69 -1.47 -19.18
C VAL A 110 -3.64 -0.46 -19.83
N PRO A 111 -4.12 -0.64 -21.08
CA PRO A 111 -5.03 0.32 -21.70
C PRO A 111 -6.33 0.52 -20.92
N TYR A 112 -6.88 -0.55 -20.34
CA TYR A 112 -8.09 -0.48 -19.51
C TYR A 112 -7.84 0.25 -18.19
N MET A 113 -6.69 0.03 -17.55
CA MET A 113 -6.33 0.72 -16.31
C MET A 113 -6.11 2.22 -16.55
N VAL A 114 -5.47 2.59 -17.66
CA VAL A 114 -5.31 3.99 -18.07
C VAL A 114 -6.67 4.64 -18.30
N GLU A 115 -7.57 3.99 -19.04
CA GLU A 115 -8.91 4.49 -19.29
C GLU A 115 -9.72 4.66 -17.99
N TRP A 116 -9.66 3.65 -17.10
CA TRP A 116 -10.35 3.67 -15.82
C TRP A 116 -9.89 4.85 -14.96
N TRP A 117 -8.58 4.97 -14.72
CA TRP A 117 -8.03 6.02 -13.87
C TRP A 117 -8.26 7.41 -14.47
N SER A 118 -8.14 7.57 -15.79
CA SER A 118 -8.45 8.84 -16.47
C SER A 118 -9.90 9.27 -16.20
N LYS A 119 -10.86 8.36 -16.41
CA LYS A 119 -12.29 8.64 -16.16
C LYS A 119 -12.58 8.89 -14.69
N ALA A 120 -11.97 8.12 -13.80
CA ALA A 120 -12.14 8.29 -12.35
C ALA A 120 -11.64 9.67 -11.89
N HIS A 121 -10.47 10.11 -12.39
CA HIS A 121 -9.91 11.43 -12.07
C HIS A 121 -10.73 12.57 -12.64
N GLU A 122 -11.25 12.45 -13.87
CA GLU A 122 -12.17 13.44 -14.42
C GLU A 122 -13.41 13.64 -13.55
N LEU A 123 -14.00 12.55 -13.04
CA LEU A 123 -15.14 12.64 -12.13
C LEU A 123 -14.78 13.36 -10.83
N VAL A 124 -13.60 13.09 -10.26
CA VAL A 124 -13.12 13.75 -9.04
C VAL A 124 -12.91 15.24 -9.27
N ILE A 125 -12.30 15.63 -10.39
CA ILE A 125 -12.05 17.03 -10.74
C ILE A 125 -13.37 17.82 -10.81
N ARG A 126 -14.43 17.24 -11.39
CA ARG A 126 -15.76 17.88 -11.49
C ARG A 126 -16.41 18.18 -10.15
N GLN A 127 -15.97 17.54 -9.06
CA GLN A 127 -16.48 17.82 -7.71
C GLN A 127 -15.88 19.09 -7.09
N ASN A 128 -14.86 19.72 -7.72
CA ASN A 128 -14.22 20.95 -7.24
C ASN A 128 -13.76 20.90 -5.77
N LEU A 129 -13.20 19.76 -5.36
CA LEU A 129 -12.80 19.52 -3.97
C LEU A 129 -11.66 20.45 -3.53
N THR A 130 -11.80 21.00 -2.33
CA THR A 130 -10.76 21.76 -1.64
C THR A 130 -9.93 20.86 -0.72
N LYS A 131 -8.79 21.37 -0.25
CA LYS A 131 -7.99 20.67 0.78
C LYS A 131 -8.76 20.43 2.09
N ASN A 132 -9.71 21.31 2.42
CA ASN A 132 -10.53 21.14 3.62
C ASN A 132 -11.54 20.01 3.43
N ASP A 133 -12.08 19.85 2.21
CA ASP A 133 -12.99 18.75 1.91
C ASP A 133 -12.31 17.39 2.07
N ILE A 134 -11.06 17.27 1.62
CA ILE A 134 -10.25 16.05 1.81
C ILE A 134 -10.04 15.74 3.31
N LYS A 135 -9.78 16.77 4.13
CA LYS A 135 -9.64 16.58 5.58
C LYS A 135 -10.94 16.06 6.19
N GLN A 136 -12.09 16.62 5.79
CA GLN A 136 -13.38 16.17 6.28
C GLN A 136 -13.69 14.74 5.82
N MET A 137 -13.39 14.39 4.57
CA MET A 137 -13.55 13.03 4.05
C MET A 137 -12.73 12.00 4.82
N LEU A 138 -11.52 12.34 5.27
CA LEU A 138 -10.70 11.48 6.12
C LEU A 138 -11.29 11.27 7.52
N LEU A 139 -12.00 12.27 8.06
CA LEU A 139 -12.71 12.13 9.33
C LEU A 139 -13.94 11.22 9.18
N ASP A 140 -14.68 11.37 8.08
CA ASP A 140 -15.89 10.59 7.79
C ASP A 140 -15.54 9.13 7.44
N THR A 141 -14.43 8.93 6.72
CA THR A 141 -13.97 7.63 6.20
C THR A 141 -12.52 7.37 6.61
N PRO A 142 -12.26 7.03 7.88
CA PRO A 142 -10.89 6.91 8.39
C PRO A 142 -10.18 5.68 7.83
N THR A 143 -9.04 5.88 7.17
CA THR A 143 -8.12 4.80 6.78
C THR A 143 -7.23 4.41 7.97
N LYS A 144 -7.07 3.11 8.21
CA LYS A 144 -6.18 2.59 9.25
C LYS A 144 -4.83 2.18 8.66
N LEU A 145 -3.74 2.55 9.32
CA LEU A 145 -2.38 2.10 9.01
C LEU A 145 -2.09 0.75 9.66
N ARG A 146 -1.16 -0.02 9.08
CA ARG A 146 -0.58 -1.19 9.75
C ARG A 146 0.22 -0.74 10.98
N GLU A 147 0.30 -1.62 11.96
CA GLU A 147 1.16 -1.44 13.11
C GLU A 147 2.63 -1.30 12.66
N GLY A 148 3.40 -0.43 13.33
CA GLY A 148 4.82 -0.20 13.01
C GLY A 148 5.08 0.83 11.91
N ILE A 149 4.07 1.27 11.16
CA ILE A 149 4.27 2.24 10.06
C ILE A 149 4.64 3.63 10.57
N ALA A 150 4.04 4.08 11.67
CA ALA A 150 4.37 5.38 12.26
C ALA A 150 5.83 5.39 12.76
N GLU A 151 6.22 4.32 13.44
CA GLU A 151 7.57 4.10 13.95
C GLU A 151 8.58 4.01 12.80
N LEU A 152 8.25 3.30 11.72
CA LEU A 152 9.09 3.20 10.53
C LEU A 152 9.35 4.59 9.92
N ILE A 153 8.31 5.40 9.73
CA ILE A 153 8.44 6.75 9.15
C ILE A 153 9.28 7.65 10.06
N ILE A 154 9.06 7.61 11.37
CA ILE A 154 9.85 8.37 12.36
C ILE A 154 11.32 7.96 12.29
N GLN A 155 11.61 6.65 12.29
CA GLN A 155 12.98 6.15 12.19
C GLN A 155 13.67 6.54 10.87
N CYS A 156 12.94 6.48 9.75
CA CYS A 156 13.49 6.90 8.47
C CYS A 156 13.86 8.38 8.50
N LYS A 157 12.98 9.23 9.03
CA LYS A 157 13.24 10.65 9.20
C LYS A 157 14.44 10.93 10.11
N GLU A 158 14.51 10.29 11.28
CA GLU A 158 15.61 10.49 12.24
C GLU A 158 16.97 10.06 11.69
N LYS A 159 16.99 9.00 10.86
CA LYS A 159 18.21 8.43 10.28
C LYS A 159 18.51 8.96 8.88
N ASN A 160 17.72 9.91 8.36
CA ASN A 160 17.81 10.43 7.00
C ASN A 160 17.80 9.32 5.93
N ILE A 161 16.96 8.30 6.13
CA ILE A 161 16.71 7.24 5.16
C ILE A 161 15.62 7.75 4.21
N PRO A 162 15.89 7.84 2.89
CA PRO A 162 14.89 8.24 1.90
C PRO A 162 13.75 7.24 1.77
#